data_AF-A0AAD3MP42-F1
#
_entry.id   AF-A0AAD3MP42-F1
#
_cell.length_a   1.000
_cell.length_b   1.000
_cell.length_c   1.000
_cell.angle_alpha   90.00
_cell.angle_beta   90.00
_cell.angle_gamma   90.00
#
_symmetry.space_group_name_H-M   'P 1'
#
loop_
_entity.id
_entity.type
_entity.pdbx_description
1 polymer ?
#
loop_
_entity_poly.entity_id
_entity_poly.type
_entity_poly.pdbx_seq_one_letter_code
_entity_poly.pdbx_strand_id
1 'polypeptide(L)' 'MDELKHQVMINQFVLTAGCAADQAKQLLQAAHWQFETALSAFFQETNIPYGHHHQMMCTQPTHQRRPQLPGR' A
#
# COMPACT_ATOMS: atom_id res chain seq x y z
N MET A 1 -11.42 -3.36 27.04
CA MET A 1 -10.37 -4.31 26.60
C MET A 1 -9.71 -3.80 25.32
N ASP A 2 -10.47 -3.17 24.43
CA ASP A 2 -10.02 -2.65 23.14
C ASP A 2 -8.93 -1.57 23.23
N GLU A 3 -8.96 -0.73 24.26
CA GLU A 3 -7.94 0.32 24.48
C GLU A 3 -6.53 -0.27 24.67
N LEU A 4 -6.41 -1.37 25.42
CA LEU A 4 -5.13 -2.06 25.59
C LEU A 4 -4.66 -2.69 24.29
N LYS A 5 -5.57 -3.27 23.50
CA LYS A 5 -5.25 -3.84 22.18
C LYS A 5 -4.72 -2.75 21.24
N HIS A 6 -5.38 -1.58 21.22
CA HIS A 6 -4.96 -0.43 20.45
C HIS A 6 -3.56 0.06 20.86
N GLN A 7 -3.30 0.20 22.15
CA GLN A 7 -1.98 0.58 22.67
C GLN A 7 -0.89 -0.43 22.31
N VAL A 8 -1.17 -1.72 22.46
CA VAL A 8 -0.23 -2.78 22.08
C VAL A 8 0.07 -2.72 20.59
N MET A 9 -0.94 -2.53 19.73
CA MET A 9 -0.73 -2.40 18.29
C MET A 9 0.12 -1.18 17.92
N ILE A 10 -0.09 -0.02 18.57
CA ILE A 10 0.73 1.17 18.37
C ILE A 10 2.19 0.88 18.73
N ASN A 11 2.43 0.30 19.91
CA ASN A 11 3.79 -0.05 20.33
C ASN A 11 4.43 -1.07 19.41
N GLN A 12 3.68 -2.09 18.97
CA GLN A 12 4.20 -3.08 18.03
C GLN A 12 4.57 -2.43 16.69
N PHE A 13 3.78 -1.47 16.23
CA PHE A 13 4.04 -0.76 14.98
C PHE A 13 5.28 0.10 15.11
N VAL A 14 5.42 0.86 16.21
CA VAL A 14 6.61 1.67 16.51
C VAL A 14 7.86 0.81 16.55
N LEU A 15 7.82 -0.35 17.21
CA LEU A 15 8.96 -1.26 17.31
C LEU A 15 9.35 -1.89 15.97
N THR A 16 8.37 -2.14 15.09
CA THR A 16 8.60 -2.78 13.79
C THR A 16 9.02 -1.78 12.71
N ALA A 17 8.31 -0.65 12.62
CA ALA A 17 8.51 0.37 11.60
C ALA A 17 9.49 1.47 12.02
N GLY A 18 9.83 1.57 13.31
CA GLY A 18 10.74 2.58 13.84
C GLY A 18 10.20 4.02 13.80
N CYS A 19 8.86 4.19 13.82
CA CYS A 19 8.20 5.49 13.70
C CYS A 19 7.70 6.04 15.03
N ALA A 20 7.31 7.32 15.06
CA ALA A 20 6.68 7.91 16.23
C ALA A 20 5.33 7.24 16.56
N ALA A 21 5.00 7.14 17.85
CA ALA A 21 3.74 6.54 18.30
C ALA A 21 2.50 7.26 17.74
N ASP A 22 2.59 8.58 17.54
CA ASP A 22 1.50 9.35 16.92
C ASP A 22 1.27 8.96 15.46
N GLN A 23 2.36 8.82 14.69
CA GLN A 23 2.30 8.38 13.29
C GLN A 23 1.77 6.93 13.17
N ALA A 24 2.25 6.04 14.04
CA ALA A 24 1.75 4.67 14.14
C ALA A 24 0.24 4.64 14.43
N LYS A 25 -0.24 5.48 15.34
CA LYS A 25 -1.67 5.59 15.67
C LYS A 25 -2.49 6.04 14.46
N GLN A 26 -2.05 7.06 13.74
CA GLN A 26 -2.78 7.57 12.57
C GLN A 26 -2.88 6.52 11.46
N LEU A 27 -1.80 5.79 11.18
CA LEU A 27 -1.77 4.71 10.19
C LEU A 27 -2.67 3.55 10.59
N LEU A 28 -2.62 3.14 11.86
CA LEU A 28 -3.49 2.09 12.37
C LEU A 28 -4.96 2.52 12.31
N GLN A 29 -5.30 3.77 12.65
CA GLN A 29 -6.68 4.25 12.54
C GLN A 29 -7.16 4.28 11.08
N ALA A 30 -6.34 4.76 10.15
CA ALA A 30 -6.65 4.79 8.71
C ALA A 30 -6.84 3.38 8.14
N ALA A 31 -6.09 2.40 8.63
CA ALA A 31 -6.19 0.99 8.25
C ALA A 31 -7.26 0.22 9.05
N HIS A 32 -8.16 0.88 9.79
CA HIS A 32 -9.16 0.22 10.65
C HIS A 32 -8.54 -0.79 11.64
N TRP A 33 -7.39 -0.44 12.20
CA TRP A 33 -6.56 -1.26 13.09
C TRP A 33 -6.10 -2.59 12.50
N GLN A 34 -6.02 -2.69 11.17
CA GLN A 34 -5.42 -3.82 10.47
C GLN A 34 -3.89 -3.64 10.45
N PHE A 35 -3.20 -4.33 11.35
CA PHE A 35 -1.74 -4.19 11.54
C PHE A 35 -0.93 -4.48 10.27
N GLU A 36 -1.21 -5.59 9.58
CA GLU A 36 -0.55 -5.98 8.33
C GLU A 36 -0.80 -4.97 7.21
N THR A 37 -2.05 -4.49 7.08
CA THR A 37 -2.41 -3.45 6.10
C THR A 37 -1.70 -2.15 6.39
N ALA A 38 -1.63 -1.72 7.65
CA ALA A 38 -0.94 -0.50 8.05
C ALA A 38 0.57 -0.57 7.78
N LEU A 39 1.21 -1.72 8.09
CA LEU A 39 2.63 -1.91 7.82
C LEU A 39 2.90 -1.94 6.31
N SER A 40 2.09 -2.71 5.58
CA SER A 40 2.21 -2.78 4.13
C SER A 40 1.99 -1.39 3.51
N ALA A 41 1.00 -0.62 3.94
CA ALA A 41 0.78 0.74 3.48
C ALA A 41 1.95 1.67 3.84
N PHE A 42 2.47 1.59 5.06
CA PHE A 42 3.60 2.41 5.51
C PHE A 42 4.87 2.16 4.69
N PHE A 43 5.18 0.90 4.39
CA PHE A 43 6.33 0.55 3.55
C PHE A 43 6.05 0.73 2.04
N GLN A 44 4.80 0.73 1.62
CA GLN A 44 4.40 1.00 0.23
C GLN A 44 4.21 2.50 -0.06
N GLU A 45 3.93 3.35 0.92
CA GLU A 45 3.78 4.80 0.72
C GLU A 45 5.09 5.45 0.27
N THR A 46 6.24 4.82 0.56
CA THR A 46 7.53 5.16 -0.04
C THR A 46 7.69 4.73 -1.50
N ASN A 47 6.75 3.97 -2.06
CA ASN A 47 6.78 3.45 -3.43
C ASN A 47 5.41 3.59 -4.14
N ILE A 48 5.20 4.78 -4.70
CA ILE A 48 4.33 5.08 -5.87
C ILE A 48 2.81 5.13 -5.57
N PRO A 49 2.10 6.18 -6.02
CA PRO A 49 0.65 6.30 -5.82
C PRO A 49 -0.10 5.18 -6.55
N TYR A 50 -0.75 4.30 -5.79
CA TYR A 50 -1.73 3.38 -6.36
C TYR A 50 -2.99 4.18 -6.71
N GLY A 51 -3.22 4.33 -8.01
CA GLY A 51 -4.27 5.16 -8.58
C GLY A 51 -5.67 4.74 -8.14
N HIS A 52 -6.38 5.67 -7.54
CA HIS A 52 -7.84 5.60 -7.38
C HIS A 52 -8.51 6.53 -8.40
N HIS A 53 -8.77 6.04 -9.61
CA HIS A 53 -10.04 6.32 -10.29
C HIS A 53 -10.26 5.37 -11.48
N HIS A 54 -11.04 4.31 -11.26
CA HIS A 54 -12.15 3.93 -12.14
C HIS A 54 -11.93 3.98 -13.67
N GLN A 55 -11.06 3.13 -14.23
CA GLN A 55 -11.13 2.77 -15.66
C GLN A 55 -11.12 1.24 -15.82
N MET A 56 -12.19 0.58 -15.35
CA MET A 56 -12.54 -0.77 -15.84
C MET A 56 -13.23 -0.65 -17.19
N MET A 57 -12.48 -0.27 -18.21
CA MET A 57 -12.86 -0.45 -19.61
C MET A 57 -11.67 -0.09 -20.45
N CYS A 58 -10.97 -1.13 -20.92
CA CYS A 58 -10.30 -1.24 -22.22
C CYS A 58 -9.32 -2.41 -22.16
N THR A 59 -9.81 -3.58 -22.57
CA THR A 59 -9.12 -4.55 -23.43
C THR A 59 -7.59 -4.68 -23.26
N GLN A 60 -7.15 -5.79 -22.69
CA GLN A 60 -5.99 -6.49 -23.24
C GLN A 60 -6.40 -6.99 -24.64
N PRO A 61 -5.60 -6.81 -25.70
CA PRO A 61 -4.37 -7.60 -25.81
C PRO A 61 -3.21 -6.85 -26.47
N THR A 62 -1.97 -7.21 -26.14
CA THR A 62 -0.93 -7.36 -27.18
C THR A 62 0.28 -8.08 -26.60
N HIS A 63 0.24 -9.41 -26.74
CA HIS A 63 1.45 -10.16 -26.98
C HIS A 63 2.16 -9.60 -28.22
N GLN A 64 3.38 -9.09 -28.05
CA GLN A 64 4.55 -9.56 -28.79
C GLN A 64 4.29 -10.12 -30.20
N ARG A 65 4.34 -9.30 -31.27
CA ARG A 65 4.81 -9.76 -32.60
C ARG A 65 5.32 -8.61 -33.50
N ARG A 66 6.65 -8.64 -33.69
CA ARG A 66 7.46 -8.23 -34.87
C ARG A 66 7.53 -6.74 -35.26
N PRO A 67 8.74 -6.15 -35.29
CA PRO A 67 9.02 -5.00 -36.15
C PRO A 67 9.01 -5.46 -37.62
N GLN A 68 8.14 -4.89 -38.46
CA GLN A 68 8.30 -4.96 -39.91
C GLN A 68 9.18 -3.79 -40.36
N LEU A 69 10.39 -4.10 -40.80
CA LEU A 69 11.24 -3.20 -41.58
C LEU A 69 10.61 -3.04 -42.98
N PRO A 70 10.37 -1.82 -43.48
CA PRO A 70 10.05 -1.62 -44.89
C PRO A 70 11.37 -1.65 -45.68
N GLY A 71 11.65 -2.80 -46.29
CA GLY A 71 12.72 -2.98 -47.28
C GLY A 71 12.19 -2.75 -48.70
N ARG A 72 13.05 -2.09 -49.48
CA ARG A 72 12.92 -1.67 -50.89
C ARG A 72 12.53 -2.78 -51.86
#